data_AF-A0A3B8Z566-F1
#
_entry.id   AF-A0A3B8Z566-F1
#
_cell.length_a   1.000
_cell.length_b   1.000
_cell.length_c   1.000
_cell.angle_alpha   90.00
_cell.angle_beta   90.00
_cell.angle_gamma   90.00
#
_symmetry.space_group_name_H-M   'P 1'
#
loop_
_entity.id
_entity.type
_entity.pdbx_description
1 polymer ?
#
loop_
_entity_poly.entity_id
_entity_poly.type
_entity_poly.pdbx_seq_one_letter_code
_entity_poly.pdbx_strand_id
1 'polypeptide(L)' 'MLCRVRVCIDIQAAVAQRAGVGRYTKMLAEHLAPQAADDQLALFHFDFAGKSRPVAAGSAEEKANRWLPR' A
#
# COMPACT_ATOMS: atom_id res chain seq x y z
N MET A 1 -12.82 -13.54 -13.54
CA MET A 1 -12.90 -13.89 -12.11
C MET A 1 -13.27 -12.64 -11.36
N LEU A 2 -14.41 -12.62 -10.66
CA LEU A 2 -14.84 -11.44 -9.89
C LEU A 2 -14.13 -11.47 -8.53
N CYS A 3 -13.47 -10.37 -8.17
CA CYS A 3 -12.86 -10.18 -6.85
C CYS A 3 -13.93 -10.33 -5.76
N ARG A 4 -13.66 -11.14 -4.73
CA ARG A 4 -14.62 -11.37 -3.63
C ARG A 4 -14.64 -10.22 -2.65
N VAL A 5 -13.47 -9.76 -2.19
CA VAL A 5 -13.31 -8.64 -1.26
C VAL A 5 -12.14 -7.75 -1.67
N ARG A 6 -12.31 -6.43 -1.56
CA ARG A 6 -11.21 -5.47 -1.66
C ARG A 6 -10.78 -5.01 -0.27
N VAL A 7 -9.54 -5.31 0.11
CA VAL A 7 -8.93 -4.87 1.37
C VAL A 7 -7.98 -3.71 1.07
N CYS A 8 -8.21 -2.56 1.72
CA CYS A 8 -7.36 -1.37 1.56
C CYS A 8 -6.47 -1.17 2.80
N ILE A 9 -5.17 -1.01 2.61
CA ILE A 9 -4.20 -0.72 3.67
C ILE A 9 -3.61 0.67 3.46
N ASP A 10 -3.66 1.50 4.49
CA ASP A 10 -2.86 2.73 4.56
C ASP A 10 -1.39 2.39 4.85
N ILE A 11 -0.53 2.63 3.86
CA ILE A 11 0.92 2.37 3.93
C ILE A 11 1.73 3.64 4.14
N GLN A 12 1.12 4.77 4.54
CA GLN A 12 1.81 6.06 4.71
C GLN A 12 3.01 5.95 5.65
N ALA A 13 2.92 5.13 6.71
CA ALA A 13 4.03 4.86 7.61
C ALA A 13 5.23 4.22 6.88
N ALA A 14 4.99 3.26 5.99
CA ALA A 14 6.03 2.59 5.21
C ALA A 14 6.71 3.54 4.20
N VAL A 15 5.94 4.48 3.65
CA VAL A 15 6.45 5.49 2.71
C VAL A 15 7.25 6.57 3.43
N ALA A 16 6.76 7.07 4.58
CA ALA A 16 7.35 8.18 5.30
C ALA A 16 8.52 7.78 6.23
N GLN A 17 8.53 6.54 6.75
CA GLN A 17 9.49 6.11 7.77
C GLN A 17 10.03 4.70 7.47
N ARG A 18 11.32 4.57 7.20
CA ARG A 18 11.92 3.26 6.84
C ARG A 18 12.25 2.35 8.04
N ALA A 19 12.17 2.88 9.25
CA ALA A 19 12.46 2.17 10.50
C ALA A 19 11.24 2.20 11.43
N GLY A 20 11.25 1.33 12.44
CA GLY A 20 10.13 1.18 13.35
C GLY A 20 8.86 0.76 12.62
N VAL A 21 7.77 1.50 12.85
CA VAL A 21 6.43 1.17 12.34
C VAL A 21 6.40 0.98 10.82
N GLY A 22 7.08 1.82 10.04
CA GLY A 22 7.01 1.71 8.58
C GLY A 22 7.71 0.47 8.02
N ARG A 23 8.71 -0.07 8.73
CA ARG A 23 9.28 -1.39 8.39
C ARG A 23 8.23 -2.47 8.56
N TYR A 24 7.49 -2.46 9.66
CA TYR A 24 6.46 -3.48 9.93
C TYR A 24 5.24 -3.34 9.01
N THR A 25 4.81 -2.12 8.71
CA THR A 25 3.75 -1.87 7.71
C THR A 25 4.15 -2.39 6.33
N LYS A 26 5.41 -2.17 5.93
CA LYS A 26 5.95 -2.74 4.68
C LYS A 26 5.93 -4.26 4.70
N MET A 27 6.47 -4.88 5.76
CA MET A 27 6.49 -6.35 5.89
C MET A 27 5.09 -6.95 5.89
N LEU A 28 4.11 -6.28 6.52
CA LEU A 28 2.72 -6.71 6.52
C LEU A 28 2.14 -6.69 5.10
N ALA A 29 2.33 -5.59 4.34
CA ALA A 29 1.86 -5.51 2.96
C ALA A 29 2.50 -6.58 2.06
N GLU A 30 3.81 -6.79 2.19
CA GLU A 30 4.54 -7.84 1.47
C GLU A 30 4.07 -9.25 1.85
N HIS A 31 3.71 -9.47 3.12
CA HIS A 31 3.21 -10.76 3.62
C HIS A 31 1.79 -11.05 3.14
N LEU A 32 0.90 -10.05 3.11
CA LEU A 32 -0.50 -10.22 2.74
C LEU A 32 -0.73 -10.32 1.23
N ALA A 33 0.07 -9.65 0.41
CA ALA A 33 -0.08 -9.68 -1.05
C ALA A 33 -0.16 -11.11 -1.65
N PRO A 34 0.73 -12.06 -1.32
CA PRO A 34 0.62 -13.43 -1.83
C PRO A 34 -0.57 -14.22 -1.25
N GLN A 35 -1.20 -13.75 -0.17
CA GLN A 35 -2.35 -14.42 0.47
C GLN A 35 -3.70 -13.94 -0.08
N ALA A 36 -3.71 -12.94 -0.96
CA ALA A 36 -4.94 -12.34 -1.46
C ALA A 36 -5.81 -13.34 -2.25
N ALA A 37 -5.22 -14.34 -2.92
CA ALA A 37 -5.96 -15.32 -3.73
C ALA A 37 -6.98 -14.66 -4.69
N ASP A 38 -8.28 -14.83 -4.43
CA ASP A 38 -9.38 -14.24 -5.21
C ASP A 38 -9.84 -12.87 -4.69
N ASP A 39 -9.31 -12.44 -3.55
CA ASP A 39 -9.47 -11.09 -3.00
C ASP A 39 -8.45 -10.14 -3.63
N GLN A 40 -8.68 -8.84 -3.45
CA GLN A 40 -7.77 -7.80 -3.92
C GLN A 40 -7.18 -7.04 -2.73
N LEU A 41 -5.85 -7.01 -2.66
CA LEU A 41 -5.13 -6.10 -1.77
C LEU A 41 -4.83 -4.78 -2.49
N ALA A 42 -5.27 -3.67 -1.91
CA ALA A 42 -4.96 -2.33 -2.38
C ALA A 42 -4.17 -1.56 -1.30
N LEU A 43 -3.06 -0.95 -1.69
CA LEU A 43 -2.24 -0.11 -0.85
C LEU A 43 -2.50 1.35 -1.17
N PHE A 44 -2.57 2.19 -0.14
CA PHE A 44 -2.86 3.61 -0.29
C PHE A 44 -1.88 4.45 0.52
N HIS A 45 -1.44 5.58 -0.05
CA HIS A 45 -0.67 6.61 0.65
C HIS A 45 -0.86 7.98 0.02
N PHE A 46 -0.37 9.02 0.72
CA PHE A 46 -0.33 10.37 0.17
C PHE A 46 1.06 10.68 -0.38
N ASP A 47 1.09 11.22 -1.60
CA ASP A 47 2.32 11.60 -2.31
C ASP A 47 2.22 13.02 -2.85
N PHE A 48 1.87 13.97 -1.99
CA PHE A 48 1.70 15.38 -2.37
C PHE A 48 2.98 15.99 -2.98
N ALA A 49 4.16 15.54 -2.54
CA ALA A 49 5.44 16.02 -3.04
C ALA A 49 5.94 15.27 -4.30
N GLY A 50 5.29 14.18 -4.72
CA GLY A 50 5.75 13.35 -5.85
C GLY A 50 7.08 12.63 -5.59
N LYS A 51 7.43 12.38 -4.33
CA LYS A 51 8.73 11.81 -3.91
C LYS A 51 8.62 10.44 -3.26
N SER A 52 7.41 9.89 -3.15
CA SER A 52 7.20 8.56 -2.58
C SER A 52 7.95 7.48 -3.39
N ARG A 53 8.37 6.42 -2.71
CA ARG A 53 8.90 5.21 -3.34
C ARG A 53 7.88 4.09 -3.18
N PRO A 54 7.62 3.29 -4.23
CA PRO A 54 6.68 2.20 -4.14
C PRO A 54 7.05 1.16 -3.08
N VAL A 55 6.03 0.56 -2.48
CA VAL A 55 6.16 -0.62 -1.64
C VAL A 55 6.02 -1.84 -2.54
N ALA A 56 7.09 -2.63 -2.67
CA ALA A 56 7.17 -3.77 -3.59
C ALA A 56 6.34 -5.00 -3.13
N ALA A 57 5.04 -4.83 -2.91
CA ALA A 57 4.13 -5.85 -2.42
C ALA A 57 3.46 -6.67 -3.55
N GLY A 58 4.27 -7.19 -4.49
CA GLY A 58 3.83 -8.16 -5.49
C GLY A 58 2.55 -7.80 -6.25
N SER A 59 1.49 -8.58 -6.04
CA SER A 59 0.18 -8.45 -6.70
C SER A 59 -0.70 -7.32 -6.17
N ALA A 60 -0.29 -6.59 -5.13
CA ALA A 60 -1.08 -5.52 -4.56
C ALA A 60 -1.18 -4.31 -5.50
N GLU A 61 -2.38 -3.73 -5.62
CA GLU A 61 -2.58 -2.46 -6.34
C GLU A 61 -2.12 -1.31 -5.45
N GLU A 62 -1.09 -0.56 -5.84
CA GLU A 62 -0.66 0.63 -5.10
C GLU A 62 -1.26 1.91 -5.68
N LYS A 63 -1.92 2.70 -4.83
CA LYS A 63 -2.54 3.98 -5.18
C LYS A 63 -1.96 5.13 -4.35
N ALA A 64 -1.12 5.94 -5.01
CA ALA A 64 -0.66 7.21 -4.49
C ALA A 64 -1.71 8.30 -4.71
N ASN A 65 -2.29 8.85 -3.65
CA ASN A 65 -3.11 10.05 -3.75
C ASN A 65 -2.25 11.30 -3.73
N ARG A 66 -2.40 12.12 -4.78
CA ARG A 66 -1.69 13.40 -4.94
C ARG A 66 -2.61 14.60 -4.87
N TRP A 67 -3.92 14.38 -4.70
CA TRP A 67 -4.88 15.46 -4.71
C TRP A 67 -4.79 16.28 -3.41
N LEU A 68 -4.57 17.57 -3.55
CA LEU A 68 -4.73 18.58 -2.50
C LEU A 68 -5.98 19.41 -2.84
N PRO A 69 -6.97 19.53 -1.92
CA PRO A 69 -8.03 20.51 -2.08
C PRO A 69 -7.39 21.90 -2.19
N ARG A 70 -7.83 22.67 -3.20
CA ARG A 70 -7.48 24.09 -3.30
C ARG A 70 -8.28 24.92 -2.31
#